data_AF-A0A8T4RRE2-F1
#
_entry.id   AF-A0A8T4RRE2-F1
#
_cell.length_a   1.000
_cell.length_b   1.000
_cell.length_c   1.000
_cell.angle_alpha   90.00
_cell.angle_beta   90.00
_cell.angle_gamma   90.00
#
_symmetry.space_group_name_H-M   'P 1'
#
loop_
_entity.id
_entity.type
_entity.pdbx_description
1 polymer ?
#
loop_
_entity_poly.entity_id
_entity_poly.type
_entity_poly.pdbx_seq_one_letter_code
_entity_poly.pdbx_strand_id
1 'polypeptide(L)'
;MAKVVTLRLKERELGFIRRLSGREDSDRSYAARKLIDYGWIYFILKNYREGRMSLGKAAKELNLTVSETMELLADLGIKSPVGYEDYLEGYESLKDAF
;
A
#
# COMPACT_ATOMS: atom_id res chain seq x y z
N MET A 1 22.56 -3.70 1.82
CA MET A 1 23.14 -4.33 3.03
C MET A 1 22.12 -4.24 4.16
N ALA A 2 21.77 -5.35 4.81
CA ALA A 2 20.80 -5.33 5.91
C ALA A 2 21.43 -4.73 7.18
N LYS A 3 20.68 -3.89 7.91
CA LYS A 3 21.11 -3.29 9.18
C LYS A 3 20.27 -3.81 10.33
N VAL A 4 20.92 -4.22 11.42
CA VAL A 4 20.23 -4.63 12.65
C VAL A 4 19.71 -3.38 13.37
N VAL A 5 18.42 -3.40 13.71
CA VAL A 5 17.76 -2.35 14.47
C VAL A 5 17.11 -2.98 15.70
N THR A 6 17.34 -2.40 16.88
CA THR A 6 16.69 -2.81 18.13
C THR A 6 15.43 -1.98 18.32
N LEU A 7 14.28 -2.65 18.42
CA LEU A 7 12.97 -2.01 18.64
C LEU A 7 12.34 -2.55 19.93
N ARG A 8 11.73 -1.66 20.71
CA ARG A 8 10.90 -2.07 21.85
C ARG A 8 9.48 -2.33 21.35
N LEU A 9 9.06 -3.59 21.44
CA LEU A 9 7.72 -4.03 21.04
C LEU A 9 6.90 -4.38 22.27
N LYS A 10 5.60 -4.11 22.25
CA LYS A 10 4.69 -4.56 23.32
C LYS A 10 4.31 -6.02 23.04
N GLU A 11 3.69 -6.65 24.03
CA GLU A 11 3.36 -8.07 23.96
C GLU A 11 2.36 -8.39 22.84
N ARG A 12 1.52 -7.42 22.48
CA ARG A 12 0.61 -7.51 21.33
C ARG A 12 1.39 -7.70 20.02
N GLU A 13 2.40 -6.86 19.77
CA GLU A 13 3.20 -6.93 18.54
C GLU A 13 4.06 -8.20 18.49
N LEU A 14 4.65 -8.59 19.62
CA LEU A 14 5.36 -9.86 19.75
C LEU A 14 4.43 -11.04 19.47
N GLY A 15 3.17 -10.95 19.91
CA GLY A 15 2.12 -11.92 19.59
C GLY A 15 1.83 -12.04 18.10
N PHE A 16 1.82 -10.94 17.33
CA PHE A 16 1.65 -10.99 15.86
C PHE A 16 2.80 -11.75 15.20
N ILE A 17 4.04 -11.41 15.57
CA ILE A 17 5.25 -12.04 15.01
C ILE A 17 5.24 -13.54 15.28
N ARG A 18 4.97 -13.97 16.52
CA ARG A 18 4.92 -15.40 16.89
C ARG A 18 3.86 -16.18 16.11
N ARG A 19 2.68 -15.58 15.91
CA ARG A 19 1.59 -16.24 15.17
C ARG A 19 1.92 -16.38 13.69
N LEU A 20 2.50 -15.36 13.06
CA LEU A 20 2.89 -15.44 11.65
C LEU A 20 4.04 -16.44 11.47
N SER A 21 5.08 -16.35 12.30
CA SER A 21 6.24 -17.26 12.21
C SER A 21 5.83 -18.72 12.39
N GLY A 22 4.91 -19.01 13.30
CA GLY A 22 4.40 -20.38 13.51
C GLY A 22 3.48 -20.88 12.41
N ARG A 23 2.76 -20.00 11.71
CA ARG A 23 1.89 -20.39 10.57
C ARG A 23 2.68 -20.68 9.30
N GLU A 24 3.77 -19.95 9.07
CA GLU A 24 4.57 -20.04 7.85
C GLU A 24 5.85 -20.87 8.02
N ASP A 25 6.05 -21.48 9.20
CA ASP A 25 7.29 -22.20 9.58
C ASP A 25 8.56 -21.38 9.28
N SER A 26 8.54 -20.10 9.64
CA SER A 26 9.60 -19.14 9.33
C SER A 26 10.26 -18.59 10.60
N ASP A 27 11.44 -17.96 10.46
CA ASP A 27 12.06 -17.28 11.59
C ASP A 27 11.30 -15.98 11.98
N ARG A 28 11.46 -15.56 13.25
CA ARG A 28 10.78 -14.38 13.80
C ARG A 28 11.18 -13.08 13.11
N SER A 29 12.42 -12.97 12.65
CA SER A 29 12.92 -11.78 11.96
C SER A 29 12.33 -11.67 10.56
N TYR A 30 12.18 -12.80 9.85
CA TYR A 30 11.46 -12.85 8.58
C TYR A 30 10.00 -12.43 8.77
N ALA A 31 9.30 -13.02 9.74
CA ALA A 31 7.92 -12.65 10.05
C ALA A 31 7.78 -11.17 10.42
N ALA A 32 8.71 -10.61 11.20
CA ALA A 32 8.71 -9.20 11.55
C ALA A 32 8.87 -8.28 10.33
N ARG A 33 9.83 -8.57 9.43
CA ARG A 33 10.03 -7.81 8.19
C ARG A 33 8.79 -7.87 7.29
N LYS A 34 8.23 -9.07 7.12
CA LYS A 34 7.03 -9.29 6.33
C LYS A 34 5.82 -8.51 6.86
N LEU A 35 5.65 -8.46 8.18
CA LEU A 35 4.60 -7.63 8.81
C LEU A 35 4.82 -6.13 8.58
N ILE A 36 6.07 -5.66 8.59
CA ILE A 36 6.41 -4.26 8.26
C ILE A 36 6.04 -3.97 6.81
N ASP A 37 6.41 -4.85 5.87
CA ASP A 37 6.09 -4.70 4.45
C ASP A 37 4.58 -4.65 4.22
N TYR A 38 3.81 -5.56 4.84
CA TYR A 38 2.36 -5.53 4.78
C TYR A 38 1.75 -4.28 5.41
N GLY A 39 2.31 -3.81 6.52
CA GLY A 39 1.89 -2.55 7.14
C GLY A 39 2.10 -1.35 6.22
N TRP A 40 3.22 -1.33 5.49
CA TRP A 40 3.54 -0.27 4.52
C TRP A 40 2.59 -0.30 3.31
N ILE A 41 2.35 -1.48 2.74
CA ILE A 41 1.39 -1.65 1.64
C ILE A 41 0.01 -1.17 2.08
N TYR A 42 -0.48 -1.62 3.25
CA TYR A 42 -1.77 -1.18 3.77
C TYR A 42 -1.85 0.34 3.98
N PHE A 43 -0.76 0.95 4.48
CA PHE A 43 -0.67 2.40 4.64
C PHE A 43 -0.84 3.13 3.30
N ILE A 44 -0.16 2.68 2.25
CA ILE A 44 -0.28 3.27 0.90
C ILE A 44 -1.71 3.14 0.38
N LEU A 45 -2.25 1.93 0.40
CA LEU A 45 -3.60 1.63 -0.10
C LEU A 45 -4.67 2.45 0.62
N LYS A 46 -4.56 2.60 1.95
CA LYS A 46 -5.46 3.42 2.74
C LYS A 46 -5.39 4.89 2.36
N ASN A 47 -4.19 5.45 2.21
CA ASN A 47 -4.03 6.86 1.85
C ASN A 47 -4.51 7.14 0.42
N TYR A 48 -4.28 6.22 -0.52
CA TYR A 48 -4.82 6.34 -1.88
C TYR A 48 -6.34 6.37 -1.86
N ARG A 49 -6.97 5.39 -1.18
CA ARG A 49 -8.43 5.31 -1.06
C ARG A 49 -9.06 6.54 -0.41
N GLU A 50 -8.37 7.15 0.54
CA GLU A 50 -8.82 8.37 1.23
C GLU A 50 -8.52 9.66 0.44
N GLY A 51 -8.01 9.56 -0.80
CA GLY A 51 -7.66 10.72 -1.64
C GLY A 51 -6.43 11.50 -1.16
N ARG A 52 -5.71 11.00 -0.16
CA ARG A 52 -4.51 11.64 0.43
C ARG A 52 -3.23 11.34 -0.34
N MET A 53 -3.30 10.42 -1.29
CA MET A 53 -2.18 9.99 -2.12
C MET A 53 -2.66 9.83 -3.56
N SER A 54 -1.95 10.45 -4.50
CA SER A 54 -2.22 10.26 -5.93
C SER A 54 -1.80 8.86 -6.38
N LEU A 55 -2.39 8.37 -7.48
CA LEU A 55 -2.05 7.08 -8.07
C LEU A 55 -0.56 6.96 -8.41
N GLY A 56 0.02 8.00 -9.02
CA GLY A 56 1.45 8.03 -9.35
C GLY A 56 2.36 7.97 -8.12
N LYS A 57 1.95 8.61 -7.01
CA LYS A 57 2.69 8.49 -5.74
C LYS A 57 2.57 7.09 -5.16
N ALA A 58 1.38 6.49 -5.17
CA ALA A 58 1.19 5.11 -4.72
C ALA A 58 2.05 4.12 -5.52
N ALA A 59 2.08 4.26 -6.86
CA ALA A 59 2.90 3.45 -7.75
C ALA A 59 4.39 3.54 -7.40
N LYS A 60 4.89 4.76 -7.18
CA LYS A 60 6.28 4.99 -6.76
C LYS A 60 6.61 4.32 -5.43
N GLU A 61 5.76 4.47 -4.42
CA GLU A 61 5.99 3.90 -3.08
C GLU A 61 5.89 2.37 -3.04
N LEU A 62 5.08 1.78 -3.94
CA LEU A 62 4.97 0.34 -4.12
C LEU A 62 6.05 -0.24 -5.05
N ASN A 63 6.84 0.63 -5.69
CA ASN A 63 7.78 0.25 -6.74
C ASN A 63 7.12 -0.54 -7.89
N LEU A 64 5.96 -0.05 -8.32
CA LEU A 64 5.16 -0.58 -9.43
C LEU A 64 4.98 0.51 -10.50
N THR A 65 4.65 0.10 -11.71
CA THR A 65 4.10 1.02 -12.71
C THR A 65 2.69 1.48 -12.31
N VAL A 66 2.21 2.55 -12.93
CA VAL A 66 0.84 3.03 -12.73
C VAL A 66 -0.18 1.96 -13.11
N SER A 67 0.05 1.21 -14.20
CA SER A 67 -0.84 0.14 -14.65
C SER A 67 -0.93 -1.01 -13.65
N GLU A 68 0.22 -1.54 -13.21
CA GLU A 68 0.27 -2.60 -12.20
C GLU A 68 -0.36 -2.17 -10.87
N THR A 69 -0.23 -0.89 -10.53
CA THR A 69 -0.88 -0.32 -9.34
C THR A 69 -2.40 -0.29 -9.51
N MET A 70 -2.91 0.07 -10.68
CA MET A 70 -4.35 0.03 -10.97
C MET A 70 -4.91 -1.40 -10.91
N GLU A 71 -4.20 -2.36 -11.47
CA GLU A 71 -4.55 -3.79 -11.39
C GLU A 71 -4.60 -4.27 -9.94
N LEU A 72 -3.56 -3.98 -9.15
CA LEU A 72 -3.52 -4.30 -7.72
C LEU A 72 -4.70 -3.69 -6.95
N LEU A 73 -5.00 -2.42 -7.21
CA LEU A 73 -6.12 -1.73 -6.57
C LEU A 73 -7.47 -2.37 -6.95
N ALA A 74 -7.64 -2.73 -8.21
CA ALA A 74 -8.85 -3.39 -8.72
C ALA A 74 -9.04 -4.78 -8.10
N ASP A 75 -7.97 -5.59 -8.04
CA ASP A 75 -7.98 -6.93 -7.43
C ASP A 75 -8.36 -6.89 -5.95
N LEU A 76 -7.97 -5.81 -5.25
CA LEU A 76 -8.31 -5.58 -3.85
C LEU A 76 -9.65 -4.86 -3.65
N GLY A 77 -10.39 -4.55 -4.73
CA GLY A 77 -11.67 -3.84 -4.68
C GLY A 77 -11.56 -2.40 -4.20
N ILE A 78 -10.38 -1.79 -4.29
CA ILE A 78 -10.13 -0.41 -3.88
C ILE A 78 -10.55 0.51 -5.02
N LYS A 79 -11.68 1.19 -4.83
CA LYS A 79 -12.19 2.15 -5.80
C LYS A 79 -11.31 3.39 -5.87
N SER A 80 -11.20 3.95 -7.07
CA SER A 80 -10.61 5.27 -7.28
C SER A 80 -11.33 6.31 -6.42
N PRO A 81 -10.60 7.23 -5.76
CA PRO A 81 -11.21 8.37 -5.08
C PRO A 81 -11.78 9.41 -6.05
N VAL A 82 -11.48 9.30 -7.36
CA VAL A 82 -11.98 10.19 -8.42
C VAL A 82 -13.46 9.89 -8.67
N GLY A 83 -14.30 10.91 -8.53
CA GLY A 83 -15.73 10.86 -8.78
C GLY A 83 -16.11 11.11 -10.23
N TYR A 84 -17.41 11.03 -10.51
CA TYR A 84 -17.95 11.30 -11.84
C TYR A 84 -17.78 12.77 -12.27
N GLU A 85 -17.89 13.70 -11.33
CA GLU A 85 -17.70 15.13 -11.57
C GLU A 85 -16.26 15.45 -11.96
N ASP A 86 -15.27 14.87 -11.26
CA ASP A 86 -13.85 15.00 -11.59
C ASP A 86 -13.54 14.46 -13.00
N TYR A 87 -14.21 13.38 -13.41
CA TYR A 87 -14.09 12.83 -14.76
C TYR A 87 -14.61 13.81 -15.82
N LEU A 88 -15.79 14.40 -15.60
CA LEU A 88 -16.36 15.39 -16.53
C LEU A 88 -15.49 16.64 -16.62
N GLU A 89 -15.00 17.15 -15.49
CA GLU A 89 -14.11 18.31 -15.47
C GLU A 89 -12.81 18.04 -16.23
N GLY A 90 -12.22 16.85 -16.04
CA GLY A 90 -11.05 16.42 -16.80
C GLY A 90 -11.33 16.31 -18.30
N TYR A 91 -12.51 15.83 -18.69
CA TYR A 91 -12.92 15.72 -20.08
C TYR A 91 -13.12 17.09 -20.75
N GLU A 92 -13.82 18.02 -20.10
CA GLU A 92 -14.00 19.37 -20.65
C GLU A 92 -12.67 20.11 -20.77
N SER A 93 -11.77 19.98 -19.77
CA SER A 93 -10.42 20.57 -19.82
C SER A 93 -9.60 20.06 -21.00
N LEU A 94 -9.79 18.81 -21.42
CA LEU A 94 -9.11 18.22 -22.57
C LEU A 94 -9.66 18.73 -23.91
N LYS A 95 -10.95 19.09 -23.99
CA LYS A 95 -11.52 19.65 -25.22
C LYS A 95 -10.92 21.01 -25.57
N ASP A 96 -10.56 21.80 -24.56
CA ASP A 96 -9.93 23.11 -24.77
C ASP A 96 -8.43 23.01 -25.10
N ALA A 97 -7.83 21.83 -24.93
CA ALA A 97 -6.40 21.59 -25.15
C ALA A 97 -6.06 21.07 -26.57
N PHE A 98 -7.06 20.72 -27.39
CA PHE A 98 -6.91 20.18 -28.75
C PHE A 98 -7.89 20.83 -29.73
#